data_AF-A0A5R8WTF8-F1
#
_entry.id   AF-A0A5R8WTF8-F1
#
_cell.length_a   1.000
_cell.length_b   1.000
_cell.length_c   1.000
_cell.angle_alpha   90.00
_cell.angle_beta   90.00
_cell.angle_gamma   90.00
#
_symmetry.space_group_name_H-M   'P 1'
#
loop_
_entity.id
_entity.type
_entity.pdbx_description
1 polymer ?
#
loop_
_entity_poly.entity_id
_entity_poly.type
_entity_poly.pdbx_seq_one_letter_code
_entity_poly.pdbx_strand_id
1 'polypeptide(L)'
;MGGGFTLSFDRIQKDETQSYLGFYVPGLAQAGPVALDQTADPYLGGANPAYGRYRYYSSLPYPDYRTGPDASGTLILTRFDTVACIAAGTFSFTGRYAASGQTVQLTEGRFDVRFAKQ
;
A
#
# COMPACT_ATOMS: atom_id res chain seq x y z
N MET A 1 -18.36 -7.02 10.65
CA MET A 1 -17.27 -7.05 9.64
C MET A 1 -16.61 -5.68 9.68
N GLY A 2 -15.39 -5.57 10.21
CA GLY A 2 -14.67 -4.29 10.25
C GLY A 2 -14.08 -4.02 8.87
N GLY A 3 -14.47 -2.89 8.24
CA GLY A 3 -13.91 -2.48 6.95
C GLY A 3 -12.45 -2.04 7.07
N GLY A 4 -11.67 -2.26 6.02
CA GLY A 4 -10.30 -1.75 5.89
C GLY A 4 -10.25 -0.60 4.89
N PHE A 5 -9.48 0.44 5.20
CA PHE A 5 -9.16 1.48 4.23
C PHE A 5 -8.16 0.93 3.23
N THR A 6 -8.52 0.95 1.95
CA THR A 6 -7.62 0.59 0.86
C THR A 6 -7.33 1.81 0.01
N LEU A 7 -6.06 2.12 -0.16
CA LEU A 7 -5.58 3.17 -1.05
C LEU A 7 -4.74 2.53 -2.14
N SER A 8 -5.09 2.78 -3.40
CA SER A 8 -4.34 2.26 -4.54
C SER A 8 -4.05 3.35 -5.57
N PHE A 9 -2.89 3.23 -6.19
CA PHE A 9 -2.40 4.06 -7.26
C PHE A 9 -2.03 3.15 -8.42
N ASP A 10 -2.75 3.28 -9.51
CA ASP A 10 -2.44 2.62 -10.76
C ASP A 10 -1.70 3.59 -11.67
N ARG A 11 -0.51 3.21 -12.11
CA ARG A 11 0.23 3.92 -13.15
C ARG A 11 0.33 3.03 -14.37
N ILE A 12 -0.35 3.42 -15.43
CA ILE A 12 -0.26 2.80 -16.76
C ILE A 12 0.63 3.70 -17.61
N GLN A 13 1.74 3.17 -18.10
CA GLN A 13 2.62 3.88 -19.03
C GLN A 13 2.25 3.59 -20.49
N LYS A 14 2.71 4.46 -21.41
CA LYS A 14 2.37 4.43 -22.84
C LYS A 14 2.87 3.15 -23.55
N ASP A 15 3.88 2.49 -22.99
CA ASP A 15 4.43 1.21 -23.41
C ASP A 15 3.68 0.01 -22.82
N GLU A 16 2.46 0.22 -22.30
CA GLU A 16 1.62 -0.77 -21.61
C GLU A 16 2.23 -1.33 -20.32
N THR A 17 3.38 -0.80 -19.88
CA THR A 17 3.94 -1.11 -18.58
C THR A 17 3.03 -0.57 -17.49
N GLN A 18 2.36 -1.47 -16.78
CA GLN A 18 1.53 -1.14 -15.62
C GLN A 18 2.33 -1.31 -14.33
N SER A 19 2.16 -0.38 -13.40
CA SER A 19 2.57 -0.56 -12.01
C SER A 19 1.42 -0.24 -11.08
N TYR A 20 1.35 -1.01 -10.01
CA TYR A 20 0.37 -0.85 -8.94
C TYR A 20 1.14 -0.53 -7.66
N LEU A 21 0.71 0.50 -6.96
CA LEU A 21 1.13 0.78 -5.60
C LEU A 21 -0.13 0.85 -4.74
N GLY A 22 -0.14 0.20 -3.58
CA GLY A 22 -1.26 0.38 -2.66
C GLY A 22 -0.93 0.08 -1.21
N PHE A 23 -1.83 0.53 -0.36
CA PHE A 23 -1.78 0.34 1.08
C PHE A 23 -3.12 -0.23 1.53
N TYR A 24 -3.04 -1.28 2.34
CA TYR A 24 -4.19 -1.76 3.11
C TYR A 24 -3.99 -1.35 4.56
N VAL A 25 -4.99 -0.71 5.16
CA VAL A 25 -4.97 -0.26 6.55
C VAL A 25 -6.30 -0.65 7.22
N PRO A 26 -6.33 -1.74 8.00
CA PRO A 26 -7.55 -2.14 8.71
C PRO A 26 -7.90 -1.13 9.81
N GLY A 27 -9.19 -0.81 9.96
CA GLY A 27 -9.69 -0.03 11.10
C GLY A 27 -9.21 1.43 11.16
N LEU A 28 -8.84 2.03 10.03
CA LEU A 28 -8.41 3.43 9.98
C LEU A 28 -9.57 4.37 10.35
N ALA A 29 -9.45 5.04 11.51
CA ALA A 29 -10.45 5.98 12.00
C ALA A 29 -10.00 7.44 11.97
N GLN A 30 -8.69 7.70 11.97
CA GLN A 30 -8.12 9.04 12.02
C GLN A 30 -6.74 9.09 11.35
N ALA A 31 -6.27 10.30 11.07
CA ALA A 31 -4.92 10.55 10.60
C ALA A 31 -3.87 10.11 11.64
N GLY A 32 -2.66 9.77 11.18
CA GLY A 32 -1.57 9.31 12.02
C GLY A 32 -0.57 8.40 11.30
N PRO A 33 0.51 8.03 11.99
CA PRO A 33 1.46 7.05 11.48
C PRO A 33 0.86 5.63 11.54
N VAL A 34 1.15 4.84 10.51
CA VAL A 34 0.81 3.43 10.38
C VAL A 34 2.09 2.68 10.07
N ALA A 35 2.46 1.76 10.96
CA ALA A 35 3.57 0.84 10.74
C ALA A 35 3.18 -0.21 9.70
N LEU A 36 4.08 -0.47 8.75
CA LEU A 36 3.94 -1.47 7.70
C LEU A 36 4.99 -2.57 7.92
N ASP A 37 5.00 -3.17 9.10
CA ASP A 37 6.03 -4.12 9.58
C ASP A 37 5.46 -5.51 9.90
N GLN A 38 4.16 -5.71 9.70
CA GLN A 38 3.50 -6.98 9.95
C GLN A 38 3.40 -7.82 8.68
N THR A 39 3.43 -9.15 8.85
CA THR A 39 3.36 -10.10 7.74
C THR A 39 2.01 -10.02 7.04
N ALA A 40 2.02 -9.63 5.76
CA ALA A 40 0.84 -9.65 4.91
C ALA A 40 0.65 -11.02 4.23
N ASP A 41 -0.59 -11.53 4.22
CA ASP A 41 -0.97 -12.79 3.60
C ASP A 41 -2.00 -12.54 2.48
N PRO A 42 -1.74 -12.96 1.23
CA PRO A 42 -2.67 -12.73 0.12
C PRO A 42 -4.05 -13.36 0.32
N TYR A 43 -4.14 -14.40 1.14
CA TYR A 43 -5.34 -15.20 1.34
C TYR A 43 -6.22 -14.67 2.48
N LEU A 44 -5.71 -13.77 3.32
CA LEU A 44 -6.46 -13.24 4.48
C LEU A 44 -7.45 -12.12 4.13
N GLY A 45 -7.40 -11.54 2.92
CA GLY A 45 -8.32 -10.47 2.51
C GLY A 45 -8.40 -9.35 3.56
N GLY A 46 -9.61 -9.08 4.08
CA GLY A 46 -9.86 -8.05 5.09
C GLY A 46 -9.29 -8.34 6.50
N ALA A 47 -8.84 -9.57 6.77
CA ALA A 47 -8.20 -9.94 8.03
C ALA A 47 -6.69 -9.66 8.04
N ASN A 48 -6.14 -9.12 6.94
CA ASN A 48 -4.74 -8.72 6.90
C ASN A 48 -4.40 -7.62 7.93
N PRO A 49 -3.16 -7.57 8.42
CA PRO A 49 -2.65 -6.39 9.11
C PRO A 49 -2.42 -5.24 8.10
N ALA A 50 -1.96 -4.09 8.56
CA ALA A 50 -1.58 -3.02 7.65
C ALA A 50 -0.34 -3.41 6.82
N TYR A 51 -0.36 -3.16 5.51
CA TYR A 51 0.78 -3.42 4.63
C TYR A 51 0.82 -2.51 3.41
N GLY A 52 2.03 -2.27 2.92
CA GLY A 52 2.30 -1.68 1.61
C GLY A 52 2.52 -2.75 0.55
N ARG A 53 2.10 -2.47 -0.68
CA ARG A 53 2.21 -3.39 -1.82
C ARG A 53 2.64 -2.64 -3.07
N TYR A 54 3.63 -3.17 -3.77
CA TYR A 54 4.05 -2.70 -5.08
C TYR A 54 4.07 -3.85 -6.08
N ARG A 55 3.52 -3.62 -7.27
CA ARG A 55 3.52 -4.57 -8.37
C ARG A 55 3.96 -3.89 -9.64
N TYR A 56 4.76 -4.59 -10.44
CA TYR A 56 5.22 -4.11 -11.73
C TYR A 56 4.97 -5.19 -12.78
N TYR A 57 4.28 -4.83 -13.87
CA TYR A 57 3.79 -5.74 -14.89
C TYR A 57 4.63 -5.67 -16.18
N SER A 58 5.97 -5.73 -16.09
CA SER A 58 6.84 -5.71 -17.27
C SER A 58 7.19 -7.09 -17.83
N SER A 59 7.20 -8.12 -16.99
CA SER A 59 7.63 -9.46 -17.37
C SER A 59 7.07 -10.50 -16.41
N LEU A 60 6.77 -11.69 -16.94
CA LEU A 60 6.34 -12.82 -16.12
C LEU A 60 7.55 -13.46 -15.42
N PRO A 61 7.42 -13.89 -14.15
CA PRO A 61 6.26 -13.71 -13.27
C PRO A 61 6.14 -12.26 -12.78
N TYR A 62 4.92 -11.72 -12.70
CA TYR A 62 4.67 -10.36 -12.21
C TYR A 62 5.00 -10.23 -10.72
N PRO A 63 6.12 -9.59 -10.34
CA PRO A 63 6.57 -9.58 -8.96
C PRO A 63 5.58 -8.81 -8.08
N ASP A 64 5.26 -9.39 -6.93
CA ASP A 64 4.36 -8.80 -5.93
C ASP A 64 5.16 -8.52 -4.66
N TYR A 65 5.63 -7.29 -4.54
CA TYR A 65 6.43 -6.83 -3.41
C TYR A 65 5.52 -6.37 -2.29
N ARG A 66 5.70 -6.90 -1.09
CA ARG A 66 4.92 -6.51 0.09
C ARG A 66 5.83 -6.18 1.24
N THR A 67 5.34 -5.30 2.10
CA THR A 67 6.00 -5.05 3.38
C THR A 67 5.79 -6.23 4.34
N GLY A 68 6.64 -6.33 5.35
CA GLY A 68 6.61 -7.32 6.42
C GLY A 68 7.77 -7.10 7.41
N PRO A 69 7.98 -8.02 8.36
CA PRO A 69 8.98 -7.85 9.42
C PRO A 69 10.40 -7.64 8.90
N ASP A 70 10.76 -8.30 7.81
CA ASP A 70 12.09 -8.24 7.19
C ASP A 70 12.22 -7.14 6.11
N ALA A 71 11.12 -6.46 5.77
CA ALA A 71 11.06 -5.44 4.73
C ALA A 71 9.91 -4.50 5.08
N SER A 72 10.17 -3.51 5.92
CA SER A 72 9.15 -2.70 6.56
C SER A 72 9.04 -1.30 5.96
N GLY A 73 8.13 -0.51 6.52
CA GLY A 73 8.04 0.92 6.25
C GLY A 73 6.96 1.62 7.04
N THR A 74 6.69 2.85 6.64
CA THR A 74 5.75 3.74 7.32
C THR A 74 4.86 4.42 6.30
N LEU A 75 3.57 4.47 6.62
CA LEU A 75 2.59 5.34 5.99
C LEU A 75 2.20 6.42 7.02
N ILE A 76 2.30 7.69 6.65
CA ILE A 76 1.90 8.81 7.51
C ILE A 76 0.71 9.49 6.85
N LEU A 77 -0.47 9.29 7.40
CA LEU A 77 -1.64 10.07 7.00
C LEU A 77 -1.58 11.42 7.74
N THR A 78 -1.46 12.50 6.98
CA THR A 78 -1.54 13.88 7.51
C THR A 78 -2.97 14.41 7.50
N ARG A 79 -3.83 13.82 6.66
CA ARG A 79 -5.27 14.11 6.63
C ARG A 79 -6.06 12.85 6.32
N PHE A 80 -7.13 12.63 7.09
CA PHE A 80 -8.17 11.65 6.79
C PHE A 80 -9.52 12.25 7.17
N ASP A 81 -10.28 12.69 6.16
CA ASP A 81 -11.54 13.40 6.31
C ASP A 81 -12.64 12.60 5.62
N THR A 82 -13.49 11.96 6.41
CA THR A 82 -14.57 11.09 5.92
C THR A 82 -15.81 11.86 5.48
N VAL A 83 -15.90 13.16 5.79
CA VAL A 83 -16.98 14.03 5.30
C VAL A 83 -16.65 14.51 3.89
N ALA A 84 -15.45 15.08 3.71
CA ALA A 84 -14.96 15.52 2.41
C ALA A 84 -14.43 14.37 1.53
N CYS A 85 -14.27 13.18 2.11
CA CYS A 85 -13.69 11.98 1.51
C CYS A 85 -12.29 12.23 0.95
N ILE A 86 -11.41 12.83 1.76
CA ILE A 86 -10.04 13.18 1.40
C ILE A 86 -9.05 12.41 2.28
N ALA A 87 -8.03 11.83 1.66
CA ALA A 87 -6.88 11.25 2.33
C ALA A 87 -5.59 11.85 1.75
N ALA A 88 -4.71 12.34 2.63
CA ALA A 88 -3.41 12.87 2.23
C ALA A 88 -2.32 12.43 3.19
N GLY A 89 -1.09 12.33 2.69
CA GLY A 89 0.00 11.83 3.48
C GLY A 89 1.28 11.56 2.71
N THR A 90 2.21 10.88 3.38
CA THR A 90 3.47 10.43 2.83
C THR A 90 3.71 8.96 3.14
N PHE A 91 4.60 8.32 2.40
CA PHE A 91 5.02 6.95 2.67
C PHE A 91 6.49 6.73 2.32
N SER A 92 7.09 5.78 3.02
CA SER A 92 8.42 5.24 2.71
C SER A 92 8.48 3.78 3.16
N PHE A 93 8.81 2.84 2.28
CA PHE A 93 8.89 1.42 2.63
C PHE A 93 9.81 0.61 1.72
N THR A 94 10.23 -0.55 2.22
CA THR A 94 10.85 -1.61 1.43
C THR A 94 9.84 -2.73 1.22
N GLY A 95 9.57 -3.10 -0.03
CA GLY A 95 8.76 -4.27 -0.35
C GLY A 95 9.65 -5.45 -0.70
N ARG A 96 9.29 -6.66 -0.27
CA ARG A 96 10.00 -7.90 -0.62
C ARG A 96 9.10 -8.82 -1.44
N TYR A 97 9.65 -9.38 -2.50
CA TYR A 97 8.99 -10.40 -3.29
C TYR A 97 9.28 -11.77 -2.69
N ALA A 98 8.25 -12.45 -2.18
CA ALA A 98 8.39 -13.68 -1.42
C ALA A 98 9.08 -14.81 -2.22
N ALA A 99 8.86 -14.90 -3.53
CA ALA A 99 9.37 -16.01 -4.34
C ALA A 99 10.88 -15.94 -4.59
N SER A 100 11.45 -14.75 -4.72
CA SER A 100 12.89 -14.57 -5.02
C SER A 100 13.68 -13.89 -3.90
N GLY A 101 12.99 -13.33 -2.90
CA GLY A 101 13.61 -12.52 -1.85
C GLY A 101 14.04 -11.13 -2.32
N GLN A 102 13.87 -10.78 -3.60
CA GLN A 102 14.21 -9.47 -4.13
C GLN A 102 13.44 -8.36 -3.41
N THR A 103 14.09 -7.22 -3.22
CA THR A 103 13.52 -6.06 -2.56
C THR A 103 13.41 -4.87 -3.50
N VAL A 104 12.40 -4.04 -3.28
CA VAL A 104 12.23 -2.73 -3.90
C VAL A 104 12.07 -1.68 -2.80
N GLN A 105 12.70 -0.52 -2.97
CA GLN A 105 12.55 0.60 -2.06
C GLN A 105 11.69 1.68 -2.71
N LEU A 106 10.69 2.16 -1.98
CA LEU A 106 9.85 3.28 -2.36
C LEU A 106 9.98 4.33 -1.28
N THR A 107 10.63 5.44 -1.59
CA THR A 107 10.96 6.50 -0.64
C THR A 107 10.31 7.81 -1.03
N GLU A 108 10.09 8.69 -0.05
CA GLU A 108 9.59 10.06 -0.26
C GLU A 108 8.27 10.15 -1.02
N GLY A 109 7.45 9.09 -0.93
CA GLY A 109 6.14 9.05 -1.55
C GLY A 109 5.21 10.06 -0.91
N ARG A 110 4.40 10.74 -1.72
CA ARG A 110 3.37 11.68 -1.28
C ARG A 110 2.07 11.40 -2.02
N PHE A 111 0.96 11.55 -1.32
CA PHE A 111 -0.37 11.47 -1.93
C PHE A 111 -1.31 12.52 -1.34
N ASP A 112 -2.27 12.91 -2.18
CA ASP A 112 -3.44 13.72 -1.83
C ASP A 112 -4.55 13.27 -2.78
N VAL A 113 -5.52 12.53 -2.25
CA VAL A 113 -6.54 11.86 -3.05
C VAL A 113 -7.92 12.04 -2.44
N ARG A 114 -8.92 11.92 -3.31
CA ARG A 114 -10.31 11.70 -2.90
C ARG A 114 -10.63 10.21 -2.93
N PHE A 115 -11.37 9.73 -1.94
CA PHE A 115 -11.87 8.36 -1.90
C PHE A 115 -13.40 8.33 -1.99
N ALA A 116 -13.95 7.18 -2.38
CA ALA A 116 -15.39 6.95 -2.30
C ALA A 116 -15.72 6.28 -0.96
N LYS A 117 -16.89 6.59 -0.40
CA LYS A 117 -17.44 5.79 0.71
C LYS A 117 -17.80 4.42 0.15
N GLN A 118 -17.33 3.36 0.82
CA GLN A 118 -17.79 1.99 0.57
C GLN A 118 -19.19 1.79 1.13
#